data_AF-A0A938EYH5-F1
#
_entry.id   AF-A0A938EYH5-F1
#
_cell.length_a   1.000
_cell.length_b   1.000
_cell.length_c   1.000
_cell.angle_alpha   90.00
_cell.angle_beta   90.00
_cell.angle_gamma   90.00
#
_symmetry.space_group_name_H-M   'P 1'
#
loop_
_entity.id
_entity.type
_entity.pdbx_description
1 polymer ?
#
loop_
_entity_poly.entity_id
_entity_poly.type
_entity_poly.pdbx_seq_one_letter_code
_entity_poly.pdbx_strand_id
1 'polypeptide(L)' 'MVNTINIRKSICEIGKLLFDRELTDSSGGNISVRDGDKIYISPRRAGAEHQWNIEEDSIIITDLCKVPVIG' A
#
# COMPACT_ATOMS: atom_id res chain seq x y z
N MET A 1 -8.03 11.05 -11.64
CA MET A 1 -8.77 11.10 -10.37
C MET A 1 -8.71 9.68 -9.82
N VAL A 2 -8.10 9.47 -8.66
CA VAL A 2 -8.01 8.12 -8.05
C VAL A 2 -9.40 7.71 -7.61
N ASN A 3 -9.88 6.55 -8.08
CA ASN A 3 -11.18 6.03 -7.69
C ASN A 3 -11.04 5.26 -6.38
N THR A 4 -11.36 5.91 -5.27
CA THR A 4 -11.22 5.36 -3.92
C THR A 4 -12.27 4.30 -3.54
N ILE A 5 -13.20 3.97 -4.45
CA ILE A 5 -14.16 2.87 -4.24
C ILE A 5 -13.42 1.51 -4.15
N ASN A 6 -12.26 1.37 -4.81
CA ASN A 6 -11.41 0.17 -4.71
C ASN A 6 -10.10 0.51 -4.00
N ILE A 7 -9.96 0.03 -2.75
CA ILE A 7 -8.79 0.27 -1.90
C ILE A 7 -7.51 -0.32 -2.52
N ARG A 8 -7.56 -1.54 -3.09
CA ARG A 8 -6.39 -2.19 -3.70
C ARG A 8 -5.87 -1.36 -4.87
N LYS A 9 -6.77 -1.01 -5.79
CA LYS A 9 -6.47 -0.14 -6.93
C LYS A 9 -5.88 1.19 -6.50
N SER A 10 -6.46 1.81 -5.47
CA SER A 10 -6.00 3.11 -4.96
C SER A 10 -4.56 3.04 -4.44
N ILE A 11 -4.18 1.95 -3.76
CA ILE A 11 -2.80 1.75 -3.28
C ILE A 11 -1.84 1.64 -4.47
N CYS A 12 -2.19 0.86 -5.51
CA CYS A 12 -1.37 0.73 -6.71
C CYS A 12 -1.21 2.08 -7.44
N GLU A 13 -2.31 2.80 -7.68
CA GLU A 13 -2.29 4.10 -8.38
C GLU A 13 -1.51 5.17 -7.62
N ILE A 14 -1.70 5.28 -6.30
CA ILE A 14 -0.98 6.24 -5.47
C ILE A 14 0.50 5.86 -5.38
N GLY A 15 0.82 4.58 -5.17
CA GLY A 15 2.19 4.10 -5.12
C GLY A 15 2.96 4.44 -6.40
N LYS A 16 2.38 4.14 -7.56
CA LYS A 16 2.96 4.49 -8.86
C LYS A 16 3.11 6.00 -9.03
N LEU A 17 2.10 6.77 -8.61
CA LEU A 17 2.15 8.24 -8.69
C LEU A 17 3.26 8.84 -7.82
N LEU A 18 3.50 8.30 -6.61
CA LEU A 18 4.58 8.75 -5.74
C LEU A 18 5.95 8.48 -6.35
N PHE A 19 6.13 7.28 -6.92
CA PHE A 19 7.38 6.91 -7.58
C PHE A 19 7.64 7.76 -8.83
N ASP A 20 6.63 7.94 -9.68
CA ASP A 20 6.73 8.76 -10.91
C ASP A 20 6.99 10.23 -10.65
N ARG A 21 6.68 10.71 -9.44
CA ARG A 21 6.93 12.09 -9.00
C ARG A 21 8.16 12.21 -8.12
N GLU A 22 8.98 11.18 -8.03
CA GLU A 22 10.22 11.16 -7.24
C GLU A 22 9.98 11.47 -5.74
N LEU A 23 8.79 11.18 -5.24
CA LEU A 23 8.42 11.34 -3.82
C LEU A 23 8.79 10.10 -2.98
N THR A 24 9.11 9.01 -3.66
CA THR A 24 9.69 7.78 -3.13
C THR A 24 10.62 7.20 -4.20
N ASP A 25 11.45 6.24 -3.82
CA ASP A 25 12.46 5.65 -4.70
C ASP A 25 12.49 4.13 -4.60
N SER A 26 13.51 3.51 -5.19
CA SER A 26 13.71 2.06 -5.12
C SER A 26 14.07 1.57 -3.71
N SER A 27 14.47 2.45 -2.80
CA SER A 27 14.90 2.10 -1.44
C SER A 27 13.72 1.82 -0.50
N GLY A 28 12.48 2.17 -0.85
CA GLY A 28 11.33 1.70 -0.08
C GLY A 28 10.05 2.54 -0.17
N GLY A 29 9.46 2.77 1.00
CA GLY A 29 8.09 3.24 1.17
C GLY A 29 7.10 2.08 1.31
N ASN A 30 6.04 2.31 2.09
CA ASN A 30 4.90 1.41 2.19
C ASN A 30 3.63 2.26 2.24
N ILE A 31 2.55 1.73 1.67
CA ILE A 31 1.23 2.34 1.78
C ILE A 31 0.34 1.36 2.51
N SER A 32 -0.40 1.86 3.50
CA SER A 32 -1.44 1.11 4.17
C SER A 32 -2.73 1.91 4.27
N VAL A 33 -3.87 1.23 4.13
CA VAL A 33 -5.20 1.80 4.32
C VAL A 33 -5.94 0.95 5.35
N ARG A 34 -6.61 1.62 6.30
CA ARG A 34 -7.53 0.98 7.23
C ARG A 34 -8.97 1.19 6.74
N ASP A 35 -9.73 0.10 6.73
CA ASP A 35 -11.17 0.10 6.48
C ASP A 35 -11.85 -0.80 7.52
N GLY A 36 -12.46 -0.17 8.52
CA GLY A 36 -13.00 -0.84 9.70
C GLY A 36 -11.93 -1.67 10.44
N ASP A 37 -12.14 -2.99 10.46
CA ASP A 37 -11.27 -3.99 11.09
C ASP A 37 -10.26 -4.62 10.11
N LYS A 38 -10.23 -4.16 8.86
CA LYS A 38 -9.26 -4.62 7.84
C LYS A 38 -8.18 -3.58 7.60
N ILE A 39 -6.95 -4.05 7.44
CA ILE A 39 -5.79 -3.27 7.00
C ILE A 39 -5.32 -3.82 5.66
N TYR A 40 -5.18 -2.95 4.68
CA TYR A 40 -4.62 -3.22 3.36
C TYR A 40 -3.21 -2.66 3.32
N ILE A 41 -2.23 -3.43 2.86
CA ILE A 41 -0.80 -3.06 2.89
C ILE A 41 -0.14 -3.43 1.58
N SER A 42 0.67 -2.53 1.03
CA SER A 42 1.55 -2.81 -0.11
C SER A 42 2.50 -4.00 0.17
N PRO A 43 2.83 -4.84 -0.82
CA PRO A 43 3.82 -5.89 -0.64
C PRO A 43 5.22 -5.33 -0.34
N ARG A 44 6.07 -6.16 0.26
CA ARG A 44 7.49 -5.80 0.46
C ARG A 44 8.15 -5.55 -0.90
N ARG A 45 9.19 -4.71 -0.91
CA ARG A 45 10.05 -4.46 -2.09
C ARG A 45 9.31 -3.91 -3.32
N ALA A 46 8.13 -3.30 -3.13
CA ALA A 46 7.38 -2.63 -4.19
C ALA A 46 8.24 -1.61 -4.97
N GLY A 47 9.08 -0.82 -4.29
CA GLY A 47 10.04 0.07 -4.93
C GLY A 47 11.19 -0.67 -5.61
N ALA A 48 11.93 -1.49 -4.86
CA ALA A 48 13.19 -2.09 -5.31
C ALA A 48 13.03 -3.08 -6.48
N GLU A 49 12.01 -3.92 -6.46
CA GLU A 49 11.81 -5.00 -7.44
C GLU A 49 10.83 -4.62 -8.54
N HIS A 50 9.91 -3.70 -8.27
CA HIS A 50 8.78 -3.42 -9.15
C HIS A 50 8.61 -1.95 -9.52
N GLN A 51 9.41 -1.02 -8.97
CA GLN A 51 9.26 0.42 -9.24
C GLN A 51 7.82 0.91 -9.03
N TRP A 52 7.16 0.37 -8.01
CA TRP A 52 5.75 0.60 -7.68
C TRP A 52 4.73 0.22 -8.77
N ASN A 53 5.14 -0.52 -9.80
CA ASN A 53 4.24 -1.18 -10.75
C ASN A 53 3.80 -2.55 -10.18
N ILE A 54 2.82 -2.51 -9.28
CA ILE A 54 2.32 -3.68 -8.53
C ILE A 54 0.84 -3.95 -8.85
N GLU A 55 0.45 -5.22 -8.81
CA GLU A 55 -0.91 -5.68 -9.12
C GLU A 55 -1.83 -5.64 -7.90
N GLU A 56 -3.14 -5.42 -8.11
CA GLU A 56 -4.13 -5.34 -7.02
C GLU A 56 -4.16 -6.59 -6.13
N ASP A 57 -3.97 -7.77 -6.71
CA ASP A 57 -3.95 -9.06 -6.01
C ASP A 57 -2.73 -9.23 -5.09
N SER A 58 -1.67 -8.46 -5.31
CA SER A 58 -0.47 -8.48 -4.46
C SER A 58 -0.66 -7.71 -3.14
N ILE A 59 -1.73 -6.90 -3.03
CA ILE A 59 -2.03 -6.15 -1.81
C ILE A 59 -2.39 -7.12 -0.68
N ILE A 60 -1.66 -7.01 0.42
CA ILE A 60 -1.82 -7.84 1.61
C ILE A 60 -3.00 -7.30 2.40
N ILE A 61 -3.90 -8.19 2.85
CA ILE A 61 -4.98 -7.84 3.77
C ILE A 61 -4.75 -8.56 5.09
N THR A 62 -4.85 -7.82 6.19
CA THR A 62 -4.83 -8.38 7.55
C THR A 62 -5.94 -7.79 8.40
N ASP A 63 -6.27 -8.44 9.51
CA ASP A 63 -7.15 -7.89 10.53
C ASP A 63 -6.41 -6.87 11.40
N LEU A 64 -7.17 -5.93 11.96
CA LEU A 64 -6.71 -5.02 13.00
C LEU A 64 -6.35 -5.83 14.25
N CYS A 65 -5.22 -5.48 14.88
CA CYS A 65 -4.84 -6.09 16.16
C CYS A 65 -5.91 -5.82 17.22
N LYS A 66 -6.46 -6.88 17.81
CA LYS A 66 -7.48 -6.80 18.88
C LYS A 66 -6.89 -6.75 20.28
N VAL A 67 -5.57 -6.94 20.38
CA VAL A 67 -4.84 -6.87 21.65
C VAL A 67 -4.29 -5.45 21.77
N PRO A 68 -4.60 -4.72 22.86
CA PRO A 68 -3.98 -3.43 23.12
C PRO A 68 -2.46 -3.59 23.18
N VAL A 69 -1.74 -2.79 22.39
CA VAL A 69 -0.29 -2.69 22.53
C VAL A 69 -0.04 -1.77 23.72
N ILE A 70 0.37 -2.37 24.83
CA ILE A 70 0.78 -1.64 26.03
C ILE A 70 2.27 -1.33 25.86
N GLY A 71 2.61 -0.06 25.75
CA GLY A 71 3.99 0.45 25.68
C GLY A 71 4.60 0.70 27.06
#